data_AF-A0A518HL65-F1
#
_entry.id   AF-A0A518HL65-F1
#
_cell.length_a   1.000
_cell.length_b   1.000
_cell.length_c   1.000
_cell.angle_alpha   90.00
_cell.angle_beta   90.00
_cell.angle_gamma   90.00
#
_symmetry.space_group_name_H-M   'P 1'
#
loop_
_entity.id
_entity.type
_entity.pdbx_description
1 polymer ?
#
loop_
_entity_poly.entity_id
_entity_poly.type
_entity_poly.pdbx_seq_one_letter_code
_entity_poly.pdbx_strand_id
1 'polypeptide(L)'
;MFPATAVFSYHDGSAPDDHRFMNSHALPRPLSRRRFAFWIGFGLVSLGKRTRVAALDDPASAAMSVADLDPRDRLMIQANRGKPLAEHWSIARNASWRWYERENLVRGVWKTTGVTLPIDRETGQPYDGQTGYLDENLVPDVVLIPADRKRLKRPLVPIDSWQDRRFTTLPSLADLVFEIRDPETMPVEFGDRSQRDAGRSSDERRGRHGRPPSEWLRSLTTREIRIWLAKVEIQEALVSGMSFRTHLTRDHLFDPGRIRGLSEAELAELHGAAHAGF
;
A
#
# COMPACT_ATOMS: atom_id res chain seq x y z
N MET A 1 34.79 -46.89 75.84
CA MET A 1 35.96 -47.79 75.83
C MET A 1 37.00 -47.15 74.89
N PHE A 2 38.00 -46.47 75.45
CA PHE A 2 39.25 -46.08 74.74
C PHE A 2 40.11 -47.35 74.52
N PRO A 3 41.24 -47.38 73.77
CA PRO A 3 42.09 -46.31 73.18
C PRO A 3 42.44 -46.57 71.67
N ALA A 4 42.91 -45.61 70.86
CA ALA A 4 44.23 -44.95 70.75
C ALA A 4 45.40 -45.79 70.19
N THR A 5 46.25 -45.09 69.41
CA THR A 5 47.70 -45.36 69.10
C THR A 5 48.00 -46.58 68.21
N ALA A 6 48.98 -46.65 67.31
CA ALA A 6 50.13 -45.84 66.85
C ALA A 6 50.48 -46.40 65.43
N VAL A 7 51.39 -45.90 64.58
CA VAL A 7 52.86 -45.87 64.71
C VAL A 7 53.42 -45.20 63.44
N PHE A 8 54.45 -44.38 63.66
CA PHE A 8 55.35 -43.75 62.70
C PHE A 8 56.04 -44.71 61.73
N SER A 9 56.37 -44.22 60.52
CA SER A 9 57.70 -44.46 59.94
C SER A 9 58.12 -43.28 59.09
N TYR A 10 59.06 -42.53 59.65
CA TYR A 10 59.94 -41.60 58.97
C TYR A 10 60.93 -42.41 58.11
N HIS A 11 61.08 -42.09 56.84
CA HIS A 11 62.37 -42.28 56.18
C HIS A 11 62.74 -41.02 55.39
N ASP A 12 63.82 -40.44 55.90
CA ASP A 12 64.64 -39.36 55.41
C ASP A 12 65.26 -39.70 54.04
N GLY A 13 65.52 -38.69 53.22
CA GLY A 13 66.19 -38.90 51.94
C GLY A 13 66.14 -37.73 50.96
N SER A 14 67.04 -36.77 51.17
CA SER A 14 67.76 -36.03 50.11
C SER A 14 66.98 -35.08 49.20
N ALA A 15 67.12 -33.78 49.49
CA ALA A 15 67.23 -32.72 48.49
C ALA A 15 68.56 -32.92 47.69
N PRO A 16 68.72 -32.43 46.44
CA PRO A 16 68.52 -31.02 46.11
C PRO A 16 68.05 -30.69 44.68
N ASP A 17 67.92 -29.38 44.47
CA ASP A 17 68.10 -28.64 43.22
C ASP A 17 66.93 -28.41 42.24
N ASP A 18 66.70 -27.10 42.09
CA ASP A 18 66.64 -26.37 40.83
C ASP A 18 65.31 -26.12 40.10
N HIS A 19 65.04 -24.81 40.02
CA HIS A 19 64.56 -24.08 38.85
C HIS A 19 63.26 -24.54 38.16
N ARG A 20 62.15 -23.85 38.46
CA ARG A 20 61.51 -22.88 37.53
C ARG A 20 60.09 -22.56 37.95
N PHE A 21 59.87 -21.29 38.25
CA PHE A 21 58.58 -20.63 38.01
C PHE A 21 58.25 -20.73 36.51
N MET A 22 57.20 -21.46 36.16
CA MET A 22 56.45 -21.24 34.93
C MET A 22 54.97 -21.07 35.27
N ASN A 23 54.55 -19.81 35.26
CA ASN A 23 53.16 -19.40 35.17
C ASN A 23 52.52 -20.09 33.97
N SER A 24 51.75 -21.13 34.25
CA SER A 24 50.87 -21.75 33.27
C SER A 24 49.67 -20.82 33.10
N HIS A 25 49.75 -19.89 32.13
CA HIS A 25 48.58 -19.22 31.59
C HIS A 25 47.67 -20.30 30.99
N ALA A 26 46.74 -20.79 31.80
CA ALA A 26 45.71 -21.73 31.38
C ALA A 26 44.89 -21.06 30.29
N LEU A 27 45.05 -21.53 29.04
CA LEU A 27 44.22 -21.10 27.92
C LEU A 27 42.75 -21.34 28.28
N PRO A 28 41.85 -20.39 27.98
CA PRO A 28 40.43 -20.52 28.28
C PRO A 28 39.88 -21.76 27.59
N ARG A 29 39.36 -22.71 28.38
CA ARG A 29 38.76 -23.93 27.84
C ARG A 29 37.58 -23.53 26.94
N PRO A 30 37.44 -24.13 25.74
CA PRO A 30 36.34 -23.83 24.85
C PRO A 30 35.01 -24.11 25.56
N LEU A 31 34.12 -23.11 25.54
CA LEU A 31 32.79 -23.21 26.14
C LEU A 31 32.04 -24.37 25.47
N SER A 32 31.67 -25.39 26.26
CA SER A 32 30.82 -26.48 25.78
C SER A 32 29.50 -25.92 25.22
N ARG A 33 28.96 -26.54 24.16
CA ARG A 33 27.66 -26.16 23.57
C ARG A 33 26.54 -26.03 24.62
N ARG A 34 26.55 -26.89 25.65
CA ARG A 34 25.60 -26.86 26.77
C ARG A 34 25.72 -25.59 27.63
N ARG A 35 26.95 -25.15 27.92
CA ARG A 35 27.20 -23.91 28.67
C ARG A 35 26.83 -22.68 27.85
N PHE A 36 27.10 -22.67 26.55
CA PHE A 36 26.68 -21.57 25.67
C PHE A 36 25.14 -21.45 25.62
N ALA A 37 24.43 -22.56 25.38
CA ALA A 37 22.97 -22.56 25.36
C ALA A 37 22.36 -22.12 26.70
N PHE A 38 22.95 -22.54 27.82
CA PHE A 38 22.55 -22.10 29.16
C PHE A 38 22.67 -20.58 29.34
N TRP A 39 23.79 -19.99 28.94
CA TRP A 39 24.01 -18.53 29.05
C TRP A 39 23.09 -17.72 28.14
N ILE A 40 22.82 -18.20 26.92
CA ILE A 40 21.84 -17.58 26.01
C ILE A 40 20.43 -17.62 26.63
N GLY A 41 20.02 -18.78 27.17
CA GLY A 41 18.71 -18.93 27.81
C GLY A 41 18.55 -18.04 29.04
N PHE A 42 19.57 -17.96 29.89
CA PHE A 42 19.53 -17.13 31.10
C PHE A 42 19.52 -15.62 30.80
N GLY A 43 20.25 -15.19 29.74
CA GLY A 43 20.23 -13.82 29.26
C GLY A 43 18.86 -13.39 28.70
N LEU A 44 18.19 -14.27 27.95
CA LEU A 44 16.88 -14.00 27.37
C LEU A 44 15.78 -13.87 28.44
N VAL A 45 15.81 -14.71 29.48
CA VAL A 45 14.84 -14.63 30.60
C VAL A 45 14.99 -13.34 31.40
N SER A 46 16.21 -12.83 31.54
CA SER A 46 16.49 -11.56 32.25
C SER A 46 16.02 -10.33 31.47
N LEU A 47 16.04 -10.39 30.13
CA LEU A 47 15.49 -9.33 29.26
C LEU A 47 13.96 -9.28 29.31
N GLY A 48 13.29 -10.45 29.34
CA GLY A 48 11.83 -10.55 29.35
C GLY A 48 11.13 -9.93 30.56
N LYS A 49 11.83 -9.72 31.69
CA LYS A 49 11.26 -9.02 32.86
C LYS A 49 11.23 -7.50 32.71
N ARG A 50 11.97 -6.91 31.78
CA ARG A 50 11.98 -5.45 31.54
C ARG A 50 11.23 -5.02 30.27
N THR A 51 11.08 -5.90 29.29
CA THR A 51 10.24 -5.65 28.12
C THR A 51 8.86 -6.25 28.37
N ARG A 52 7.83 -5.40 28.50
CA ARG A 52 6.43 -5.86 28.57
C ARG A 52 6.20 -6.90 27.45
N VAL A 53 5.68 -8.07 27.81
CA VAL A 53 5.58 -9.29 26.99
C VAL A 53 5.03 -9.04 25.57
N ALA A 54 4.17 -8.04 25.39
CA ALA A 54 3.62 -7.65 24.09
C ALA A 54 4.67 -7.18 23.06
N ALA A 55 5.84 -6.67 23.48
CA ALA A 55 6.87 -6.17 22.56
C ALA A 55 7.73 -7.27 21.92
N LEU A 56 7.64 -8.53 22.40
CA LEU A 56 8.37 -9.66 21.84
C LEU A 56 7.52 -10.50 20.87
N ASP A 57 6.20 -10.37 20.92
CA ASP A 57 5.31 -11.07 19.99
C ASP A 57 5.45 -10.53 18.57
N ASP A 58 5.60 -9.21 18.39
CA ASP A 58 5.83 -8.61 17.06
C ASP A 58 7.12 -9.09 16.38
N PRO A 59 8.31 -9.06 17.03
CA PRO A 59 9.53 -9.58 16.41
C PRO A 59 9.53 -11.10 16.28
N ALA A 60 8.90 -11.85 17.19
CA ALA A 60 8.77 -13.30 17.06
C ALA A 60 7.83 -13.67 15.90
N SER A 61 6.69 -12.99 15.76
CA SER A 61 5.76 -13.12 14.64
C SER A 61 6.42 -12.73 13.32
N ALA A 62 7.19 -11.64 13.29
CA ALA A 62 7.98 -11.25 12.13
C ALA A 62 9.05 -12.30 11.79
N ALA A 63 9.75 -12.85 12.78
CA ALA A 63 10.77 -13.88 12.57
C ALA A 63 10.18 -15.20 12.07
N MET A 64 9.02 -15.64 12.60
CA MET A 64 8.31 -16.82 12.13
C MET A 64 7.71 -16.61 10.73
N SER A 65 7.18 -15.42 10.43
CA SER A 65 6.72 -15.09 9.08
C SER A 65 7.85 -15.12 8.06
N VAL A 66 9.08 -14.77 8.45
CA VAL A 66 10.27 -14.90 7.59
C VAL A 66 10.73 -16.36 7.48
N ALA A 67 10.47 -17.20 8.50
CA ALA A 67 10.79 -18.61 8.52
C ALA A 67 10.03 -19.42 7.45
N ASP A 68 8.77 -19.06 7.20
CA ASP A 68 7.87 -19.73 6.25
C ASP A 68 7.96 -19.23 4.80
N LEU A 69 8.77 -18.21 4.53
CA LEU A 69 8.97 -17.73 3.16
C LEU A 69 9.84 -18.68 2.35
N ASP A 70 9.45 -18.88 1.09
CA ASP A 70 10.26 -19.56 0.08
C ASP A 70 11.67 -18.92 0.03
N PRO A 71 12.75 -19.72 -0.06
CA PRO A 71 14.11 -19.21 -0.24
C PRO A 71 14.25 -18.13 -1.34
N ARG A 72 13.43 -18.17 -2.38
CA ARG A 72 13.40 -17.15 -3.44
C ARG A 72 12.87 -15.79 -2.94
N ASP A 73 11.82 -15.81 -2.11
CA ASP A 73 11.26 -14.58 -1.52
C ASP A 73 12.24 -13.93 -0.55
N ARG A 74 13.02 -14.74 0.18
CA ARG A 74 14.08 -14.23 1.07
C ARG A 74 15.16 -13.48 0.30
N LEU A 75 15.61 -14.00 -0.85
CA LEU A 75 16.60 -13.34 -1.70
C LEU A 75 16.07 -12.03 -2.26
N MET A 76 14.80 -11.99 -2.68
CA MET A 76 14.13 -10.76 -3.13
C MET A 76 14.05 -9.70 -2.02
N ILE A 77 13.65 -10.10 -0.81
CA ILE A 77 13.56 -9.20 0.35
C ILE A 77 14.95 -8.65 0.71
N GLN A 78 15.98 -9.49 0.66
CA GLN A 78 17.34 -9.09 1.00
C GLN A 78 17.99 -8.20 -0.08
N ALA A 79 17.72 -8.46 -1.36
CA ALA A 79 18.18 -7.63 -2.47
C ALA A 79 17.52 -6.23 -2.50
N ASN A 80 16.31 -6.12 -1.95
CA ASN A 80 15.60 -4.84 -1.83
C ASN A 80 15.81 -4.15 -0.46
N ARG A 81 16.61 -4.70 0.46
CA ARG A 81 16.97 -4.00 1.70
C ARG A 81 17.78 -2.74 1.36
N GLY A 82 17.11 -1.59 1.47
CA GLY A 82 17.71 -0.27 1.28
C GLY A 82 17.25 0.47 0.04
N LYS A 83 16.48 -0.18 -0.87
CA LYS A 83 15.75 0.57 -1.90
C LYS A 83 14.44 1.05 -1.29
N PRO A 84 14.07 2.34 -1.45
CA PRO A 84 12.73 2.79 -1.07
C PRO A 84 11.71 1.91 -1.78
N LEU A 85 10.73 1.40 -1.03
CA LEU A 85 9.61 0.68 -1.62
C LEU A 85 8.97 1.60 -2.67
N ALA A 86 8.53 1.02 -3.79
CA ALA A 86 7.74 1.78 -4.75
C ALA A 86 6.54 2.37 -3.99
N GLU A 87 6.46 3.69 -3.99
CA GLU A 87 5.47 4.50 -3.29
C GLU A 87 4.51 5.08 -4.32
N HIS A 88 3.22 4.95 -4.07
CA HIS A 88 2.13 5.44 -4.89
C HIS A 88 1.21 6.30 -4.04
N TRP A 89 0.73 7.41 -4.61
CA TRP A 89 -0.20 8.30 -3.94
C TRP A 89 -1.45 8.45 -4.79
N SER A 90 -2.61 8.19 -4.17
CA SER A 90 -3.91 8.32 -4.81
C SER A 90 -4.80 9.29 -4.02
N ILE A 91 -5.78 9.88 -4.69
CA ILE A 91 -6.82 10.68 -4.05
C ILE A 91 -8.04 9.81 -3.79
N ALA A 92 -8.50 9.81 -2.54
CA ALA A 92 -9.72 9.14 -2.12
C ALA A 92 -10.73 10.16 -1.62
N ARG A 93 -12.02 9.84 -1.76
CA ARG A 93 -13.10 10.75 -1.39
C ARG A 93 -14.37 10.00 -1.03
N ASN A 94 -15.19 10.63 -0.21
CA ASN A 94 -16.58 10.26 0.03
C ASN A 94 -17.49 11.49 -0.18
N ALA A 95 -18.74 11.42 0.30
CA ALA A 95 -19.70 12.49 0.14
C ALA A 95 -19.21 13.84 0.70
N SER A 96 -18.59 13.84 1.88
CA SER A 96 -18.24 15.07 2.62
C SER A 96 -16.74 15.35 2.68
N TRP A 97 -15.90 14.33 2.53
CA TRP A 97 -14.46 14.38 2.80
C TRP A 97 -13.64 13.88 1.62
N ARG A 98 -12.41 14.35 1.55
CA ARG A 98 -11.37 13.82 0.67
C ARG A 98 -10.04 13.73 1.40
N TRP A 99 -9.22 12.76 1.04
CA TRP A 99 -7.89 12.54 1.62
C TRP A 99 -6.97 11.94 0.56
N TYR A 100 -5.68 11.86 0.88
CA TYR A 100 -4.69 11.21 0.02
C TYR A 100 -4.25 9.91 0.70
N GLU A 101 -4.20 8.84 -0.08
CA GLU A 101 -3.74 7.53 0.37
C GLU A 101 -2.33 7.28 -0.14
N ARG A 102 -1.43 6.88 0.76
CA ARG A 102 -0.10 6.41 0.41
C ARG A 102 -0.10 4.90 0.36
N GLU A 103 0.18 4.34 -0.79
CA GLU A 103 0.29 2.90 -1.01
C GLU A 103 1.75 2.52 -1.26
N ASN A 104 2.18 1.40 -0.68
CA ASN A 104 3.48 0.80 -0.98
C ASN A 104 3.30 -0.56 -1.62
N LEU A 105 4.15 -0.89 -2.59
CA LEU A 105 4.16 -2.21 -3.20
C LEU A 105 4.79 -3.23 -2.24
N VAL A 106 3.97 -4.07 -1.61
CA VAL A 106 4.40 -5.10 -0.66
C VAL A 106 4.08 -6.47 -1.24
N ARG A 107 5.15 -7.22 -1.61
CA ARG A 107 5.04 -8.56 -2.23
C ARG A 107 4.17 -8.53 -3.50
N GLY A 108 4.40 -7.55 -4.37
CA GLY A 108 3.68 -7.40 -5.65
C GLY A 108 2.24 -6.90 -5.52
N VAL A 109 1.78 -6.56 -4.32
CA VAL A 109 0.43 -6.01 -4.08
C VAL A 109 0.55 -4.62 -3.48
N TRP A 110 -0.16 -3.65 -4.06
CA TRP A 110 -0.29 -2.32 -3.47
C TRP A 110 -1.08 -2.41 -2.18
N LYS A 111 -0.50 -1.89 -1.10
CA LYS A 111 -1.15 -1.83 0.22
C LYS A 111 -1.11 -0.40 0.73
N THR A 112 -2.26 0.10 1.18
CA THR A 112 -2.35 1.38 1.89
C THR A 112 -1.49 1.33 3.15
N THR A 113 -0.52 2.22 3.23
CA THR A 113 0.42 2.36 4.36
C THR A 113 0.17 3.61 5.18
N GLY A 114 -0.68 4.51 4.70
CA GLY A 114 -1.19 5.63 5.49
C GLY A 114 -2.13 6.51 4.68
N VAL A 115 -2.81 7.39 5.39
CA VAL A 115 -3.78 8.33 4.83
C VAL A 115 -3.53 9.71 5.42
N THR A 116 -3.67 10.77 4.63
CA THR A 116 -3.57 12.14 5.13
C THR A 116 -4.81 12.52 5.93
N LEU A 117 -4.72 13.66 6.61
CA LEU A 117 -5.86 14.24 7.31
C LEU A 117 -7.02 14.48 6.32
N PRO A 118 -8.24 14.01 6.61
CA PRO A 118 -9.38 14.28 5.75
C PRO A 118 -9.66 15.77 5.66
N ILE A 119 -10.01 16.21 4.46
CA ILE A 119 -10.29 17.60 4.11
C ILE A 119 -11.76 17.65 3.69
N ASP A 120 -12.53 18.53 4.31
CA ASP A 120 -13.92 18.75 3.95
C ASP A 120 -13.98 19.28 2.50
N ARG A 121 -14.86 18.68 1.68
CA ARG A 121 -14.93 18.98 0.25
C ARG A 121 -15.53 20.35 -0.04
N GLU A 122 -16.42 20.83 0.82
CA GLU A 122 -17.14 22.10 0.62
C GLU A 122 -16.36 23.26 1.21
N THR A 123 -15.87 23.10 2.44
CA THR A 123 -15.22 24.16 3.21
C THR A 123 -13.70 24.18 3.04
N GLY A 124 -13.09 23.06 2.62
CA GLY A 124 -11.63 22.90 2.55
C GLY A 124 -10.95 22.82 3.92
N GLN A 125 -11.72 22.77 5.00
CA GLN A 125 -11.19 22.68 6.36
C GLN A 125 -10.68 21.27 6.64
N PRO A 126 -9.50 21.12 7.27
CA PRO A 126 -9.03 19.83 7.74
C PRO A 126 -9.93 19.31 8.88
N TYR A 127 -10.07 17.99 8.96
CA TYR A 127 -10.78 17.31 10.04
C TYR A 127 -10.05 17.52 11.37
N ASP A 128 -10.74 18.02 12.39
CA ASP A 128 -10.18 18.36 13.71
C ASP A 128 -10.22 17.20 14.73
N GLY A 129 -10.32 15.95 14.24
CA GLY A 129 -10.52 14.77 15.08
C GLY A 129 -9.24 14.01 15.44
N GLN A 130 -9.19 12.74 15.06
CA GLN A 130 -8.15 11.81 15.52
C GLN A 130 -6.72 12.20 15.09
N THR A 131 -5.74 11.76 15.87
CA THR A 131 -4.31 11.82 15.52
C THR A 131 -3.87 10.54 14.80
N GLY A 132 -2.80 10.60 14.02
CA GLY A 132 -2.21 9.42 13.35
C GLY A 132 -2.27 9.46 11.82
N TYR A 133 -2.81 10.54 11.26
CA TYR A 133 -2.77 10.81 9.83
C TYR A 133 -1.36 11.19 9.37
N LEU A 134 -1.06 10.91 8.11
CA LEU A 134 0.16 11.36 7.45
C LEU A 134 0.13 12.88 7.26
N ASP A 135 1.31 13.50 7.35
CA ASP A 135 1.49 14.91 7.01
C ASP A 135 1.20 15.10 5.51
N GLU A 136 0.30 16.03 5.20
CA GLU A 136 -0.04 16.41 3.83
C GLU A 136 1.17 16.93 3.06
N ASN A 137 2.21 17.39 3.76
CA ASN A 137 3.44 17.81 3.13
C ASN A 137 4.19 16.67 2.43
N LEU A 138 3.87 15.42 2.73
CA LEU A 138 4.44 14.26 2.06
C LEU A 138 3.79 13.99 0.70
N VAL A 139 2.60 14.54 0.43
CA VAL A 139 1.89 14.31 -0.82
C VAL A 139 2.65 14.99 -1.96
N PRO A 140 3.01 14.28 -3.04
CA PRO A 140 3.64 14.87 -4.20
C PRO A 140 2.75 15.91 -4.86
N ASP A 141 3.35 17.01 -5.33
CA ASP A 141 2.59 18.11 -5.94
C ASP A 141 1.69 17.64 -7.07
N VAL A 142 2.17 16.71 -7.90
CA VAL A 142 1.42 16.13 -9.03
C VAL A 142 0.07 15.50 -8.63
N VAL A 143 -0.06 15.02 -7.39
CA VAL A 143 -1.31 14.44 -6.87
C VAL A 143 -2.22 15.50 -6.25
N LEU A 144 -1.64 16.55 -5.66
CA LEU A 144 -2.39 17.61 -5.02
C LEU A 144 -3.28 18.35 -6.01
N ILE A 145 -4.56 18.49 -5.67
CA ILE A 145 -5.46 19.36 -6.42
C ILE A 145 -5.07 20.84 -6.22
N PRO A 146 -5.42 21.75 -7.16
CA PRO A 146 -5.04 23.16 -7.07
C PRO A 146 -5.45 23.86 -5.77
N ALA A 147 -6.62 23.51 -5.21
CA ALA A 147 -7.10 24.06 -3.95
C ALA A 147 -6.17 23.72 -2.77
N ASP A 148 -5.69 22.47 -2.70
CA ASP A 148 -4.77 22.03 -1.64
C ASP A 148 -3.39 22.60 -1.80
N ARG A 149 -2.88 22.66 -3.04
CA ARG A 149 -1.60 23.33 -3.30
C ARG A 149 -1.63 24.77 -2.80
N LYS A 150 -2.72 25.50 -3.09
CA LYS A 150 -2.91 26.87 -2.61
C LYS A 150 -2.96 26.93 -1.08
N ARG A 151 -3.72 26.02 -0.43
CA ARG A 151 -3.81 25.94 1.04
C ARG A 151 -2.44 25.65 1.68
N LEU A 152 -1.68 24.74 1.10
CA LEU A 152 -0.32 24.37 1.51
C LEU A 152 0.76 25.39 1.07
N LYS A 153 0.36 26.50 0.44
CA LYS A 153 1.27 27.56 -0.07
C LYS A 153 2.33 27.00 -1.03
N ARG A 154 1.98 25.97 -1.80
CA ARG A 154 2.84 25.39 -2.81
C ARG A 154 2.65 26.09 -4.16
N PRO A 155 3.73 26.23 -4.96
CA PRO A 155 3.62 26.84 -6.27
C PRO A 155 2.64 26.04 -7.14
N LEU A 156 1.80 26.75 -7.88
CA LEU A 156 1.00 26.14 -8.93
C LEU A 156 1.97 25.79 -10.07
N VAL A 157 2.42 24.53 -10.10
CA VAL A 157 3.12 24.00 -11.26
C VAL A 157 2.10 23.96 -12.41
N PRO A 158 2.29 24.75 -13.49
CA PRO A 158 1.47 24.61 -14.69
C PRO A 158 1.69 23.20 -15.23
N ILE A 159 0.66 22.35 -15.10
CA ILE A 159 0.68 21.00 -15.66
C ILE A 159 0.35 21.18 -17.15
N ASP A 160 1.34 21.64 -17.91
CA ASP A 160 1.18 21.92 -19.34
C ASP A 160 1.27 20.65 -20.19
N SER A 161 1.55 19.48 -19.59
CA SER A 161 1.65 18.21 -20.31
C SER A 161 0.83 17.09 -19.68
N TRP A 162 0.11 16.35 -20.52
CA TRP A 162 -0.54 15.09 -20.17
C TRP A 162 0.48 14.01 -19.75
N GLN A 163 1.76 14.20 -20.07
CA GLN A 163 2.88 13.30 -19.75
C GLN A 163 3.24 13.35 -18.26
N ASP A 164 3.08 14.49 -17.58
CA ASP A 164 3.35 14.61 -16.14
C ASP A 164 2.35 13.81 -15.28
N ARG A 165 1.14 13.54 -15.80
CA ARG A 165 0.15 12.67 -15.13
C ARG A 165 0.47 11.17 -15.22
N ARG A 166 1.35 10.74 -16.14
CA ARG A 166 1.74 9.32 -16.26
C ARG A 166 2.71 8.88 -15.16
N PHE A 167 3.45 9.79 -14.55
CA PHE A 167 4.45 9.45 -13.53
C PHE A 167 3.87 8.98 -12.20
N THR A 168 2.58 9.22 -11.95
CA THR A 168 1.91 8.77 -10.73
C THR A 168 1.27 7.39 -10.85
N THR A 169 1.20 6.76 -12.03
CA THR A 169 0.50 5.48 -12.22
C THR A 169 1.27 4.47 -13.08
N LEU A 170 2.60 4.45 -13.00
CA LEU A 170 3.36 3.34 -13.57
C LEU A 170 3.65 2.30 -12.47
N PRO A 171 2.86 1.20 -12.37
CA PRO A 171 3.45 -0.04 -11.90
C PRO A 171 4.67 -0.34 -12.79
N SER A 172 5.69 -0.98 -12.19
CA SER A 172 6.82 -1.55 -12.94
C SER A 172 6.29 -2.25 -14.20
N LEU A 173 6.71 -1.75 -15.36
CA LEU A 173 6.34 -2.26 -16.69
C LEU A 173 6.70 -3.75 -16.89
N ALA A 174 7.45 -4.34 -15.95
CA ALA A 174 7.78 -5.76 -15.92
C ALA A 174 6.63 -6.67 -15.46
N ASP A 175 5.62 -6.17 -14.75
CA ASP A 175 4.51 -7.00 -14.23
C ASP A 175 3.25 -6.99 -15.14
N LEU A 176 3.24 -6.15 -16.18
CA LEU A 176 2.18 -6.08 -17.21
C LEU A 176 2.70 -6.56 -18.57
N VAL A 177 3.38 -7.71 -18.59
CA VAL A 177 3.68 -8.45 -19.82
C VAL A 177 2.41 -9.12 -20.36
N PHE A 178 1.44 -8.30 -20.73
CA PHE A 178 0.60 -8.56 -21.89
C PHE A 178 0.90 -7.42 -22.85
N GLU A 179 1.29 -7.74 -24.09
CA GLU A 179 1.63 -6.77 -25.15
C GLU A 179 0.57 -5.67 -25.28
N ILE A 180 0.70 -4.59 -24.51
CA ILE A 180 0.20 -3.28 -24.90
C ILE A 180 1.22 -2.82 -25.92
N ARG A 181 0.98 -3.20 -27.18
CA ARG A 181 1.60 -2.52 -28.30
C ARG A 181 1.16 -1.06 -28.22
N ASP A 182 2.06 -0.27 -27.66
CA ASP A 182 2.17 1.17 -27.83
C ASP A 182 0.96 2.01 -27.33
N PRO A 183 1.02 2.55 -26.09
CA PRO A 183 0.04 3.49 -25.58
C PRO A 183 0.07 4.87 -26.28
N GLU A 184 0.97 5.09 -27.25
CA GLU A 184 1.03 6.28 -28.10
C GLU A 184 0.51 6.02 -29.53
N THR A 185 0.24 4.76 -29.92
CA THR A 185 -0.58 4.40 -31.10
C THR A 185 -1.93 3.80 -30.72
N MET A 186 -2.56 4.35 -29.68
CA MET A 186 -4.00 4.21 -29.47
C MET A 186 -4.70 5.46 -30.03
N PRO A 187 -5.05 5.51 -31.34
CA PRO A 187 -5.96 6.51 -31.85
C PRO A 187 -7.35 6.12 -31.35
N VAL A 188 -7.67 6.47 -30.12
CA VAL A 188 -9.03 6.27 -29.64
C VAL A 188 -9.67 7.60 -29.34
N GLU A 189 -9.91 8.31 -30.43
CA GLU A 189 -11.21 8.92 -30.62
C GLU A 189 -12.24 7.80 -30.62
N PHE A 190 -12.73 7.51 -29.41
CA PHE A 190 -13.83 6.59 -29.23
C PHE A 190 -15.02 7.15 -30.01
N GLY A 191 -15.54 6.39 -30.97
CA GLY A 191 -16.75 6.75 -31.72
C GLY A 191 -16.54 7.70 -32.91
N ASP A 192 -17.57 7.75 -33.77
CA ASP A 192 -17.61 8.61 -34.94
C ASP A 192 -17.46 10.10 -34.55
N ARG A 193 -16.36 10.75 -34.97
CA ARG A 193 -16.09 12.19 -34.78
C ARG A 193 -17.20 13.08 -35.34
N SER A 194 -18.11 12.55 -36.17
CA SER A 194 -19.26 13.30 -36.66
C SER A 194 -20.16 13.81 -35.52
N GLN A 195 -20.09 13.21 -34.33
CA GLN A 195 -20.79 13.67 -33.14
C GLN A 195 -19.99 14.78 -32.45
N ARG A 196 -20.38 16.02 -32.73
CA ARG A 196 -19.75 17.26 -32.21
C ARG A 196 -19.59 17.32 -30.68
N ASP A 197 -20.24 16.42 -29.93
CA ASP A 197 -20.32 16.47 -28.47
C ASP A 197 -19.76 15.23 -27.74
N ALA A 198 -18.98 14.37 -28.40
CA ALA A 198 -18.45 13.15 -27.78
C ALA A 198 -17.72 13.43 -26.46
N GLY A 199 -18.15 12.75 -25.39
CA GLY A 199 -17.56 12.87 -24.05
C GLY A 199 -17.80 14.19 -23.32
N ARG A 200 -18.67 15.08 -23.84
CA ARG A 200 -19.00 16.36 -23.21
C ARG A 200 -20.45 16.37 -22.71
N SER A 201 -20.61 16.79 -21.45
CA SER A 201 -21.94 17.11 -20.92
C SER A 201 -22.55 18.26 -21.72
N SER A 202 -23.81 18.13 -22.10
CA SER A 202 -24.57 19.22 -22.73
C SER A 202 -25.67 19.71 -21.80
N ASP A 203 -25.75 21.03 -21.58
CA ASP A 203 -26.83 21.65 -20.82
C ASP A 203 -28.21 21.37 -21.42
N GLU A 204 -28.29 21.19 -22.75
CA GLU A 204 -29.51 20.82 -23.46
C GLU A 204 -29.95 19.37 -23.17
N ARG A 205 -28.99 18.49 -22.86
CA ARG A 205 -29.24 17.10 -22.45
C ARG A 205 -29.45 16.94 -20.95
N ARG A 206 -28.95 17.88 -20.14
CA ARG A 206 -29.05 17.91 -18.66
C ARG A 206 -30.47 18.20 -18.12
N GLY A 207 -31.52 17.88 -18.88
CA GLY A 207 -32.91 18.16 -18.54
C GLY A 207 -33.55 17.09 -17.63
N ARG A 208 -34.55 17.50 -16.84
CA ARG A 208 -35.35 16.65 -15.91
C ARG A 208 -36.19 15.54 -16.58
N HIS A 209 -36.09 15.35 -17.90
CA HIS A 209 -37.03 14.55 -18.68
C HIS A 209 -36.32 13.67 -19.68
N GLY A 210 -35.80 12.52 -19.22
CA GLY A 210 -35.64 11.31 -20.04
C GLY A 210 -35.03 11.48 -21.42
N ARG A 211 -34.20 12.50 -21.64
CA ARG A 211 -33.47 12.64 -22.90
C ARG A 211 -32.35 11.61 -22.83
N PRO A 212 -32.25 10.72 -23.83
CA PRO A 212 -31.23 9.70 -23.80
C PRO A 212 -29.85 10.38 -23.78
N PRO A 213 -28.87 9.78 -23.09
CA PRO A 213 -27.48 10.17 -23.20
C PRO A 213 -27.03 10.21 -24.66
N SER A 214 -25.92 10.88 -24.90
CA SER A 214 -25.33 10.98 -26.24
C SER A 214 -25.25 9.60 -26.89
N GLU A 215 -25.49 9.57 -28.20
CA GLU A 215 -25.31 8.34 -28.97
C GLU A 215 -23.90 7.79 -28.80
N TRP A 216 -22.91 8.67 -28.70
CA TRP A 216 -21.55 8.34 -28.33
C TRP A 216 -21.47 7.51 -27.03
N LEU A 217 -22.02 8.00 -25.92
CA LEU A 217 -21.96 7.29 -24.64
C LEU A 217 -22.68 5.93 -24.71
N ARG A 218 -23.82 5.88 -25.41
CA ARG A 218 -24.57 4.63 -25.65
C ARG A 218 -23.84 3.66 -26.59
N SER A 219 -22.91 4.17 -27.39
CA SER A 219 -22.08 3.39 -28.33
C SER A 219 -20.84 2.78 -27.68
N LEU A 220 -20.54 3.08 -26.41
CA LEU A 220 -19.40 2.48 -25.74
C LEU A 220 -19.68 1.02 -25.35
N THR A 221 -18.65 0.17 -25.46
CA THR A 221 -18.64 -1.19 -24.91
C THR A 221 -18.33 -1.18 -23.41
N THR A 222 -18.57 -2.28 -22.69
CA THR A 222 -18.29 -2.40 -21.24
C THR A 222 -16.88 -1.94 -20.88
N ARG A 223 -15.88 -2.32 -21.67
CA ARG A 223 -14.48 -1.96 -21.43
C ARG A 223 -14.22 -0.46 -21.62
N GLU A 224 -14.83 0.13 -22.64
CA GLU A 224 -14.67 1.55 -22.97
C GLU A 224 -15.37 2.42 -21.92
N ILE A 225 -16.55 1.99 -21.47
CA ILE A 225 -17.27 2.63 -20.37
C ILE A 225 -16.38 2.69 -19.12
N ARG A 226 -15.71 1.59 -18.74
CA ARG A 226 -14.79 1.59 -17.58
C ARG A 226 -13.64 2.57 -17.71
N ILE A 227 -12.98 2.54 -18.87
CA ILE A 227 -11.86 3.44 -19.16
C ILE A 227 -12.31 4.89 -19.13
N TRP A 228 -13.52 5.17 -19.60
CA TRP A 228 -14.10 6.50 -19.61
C TRP A 228 -14.54 6.96 -18.21
N LEU A 229 -15.29 6.14 -17.47
CA LEU A 229 -15.72 6.42 -16.10
C LEU A 229 -14.54 6.76 -15.18
N ALA A 230 -13.42 6.04 -15.32
CA ALA A 230 -12.19 6.33 -14.58
C ALA A 230 -11.59 7.73 -14.86
N LYS A 231 -12.00 8.41 -15.94
CA LYS A 231 -11.50 9.73 -16.35
C LYS A 231 -12.45 10.87 -16.03
N VAL A 232 -13.71 10.59 -15.73
CA VAL A 232 -14.74 11.62 -15.58
C VAL A 232 -15.23 11.67 -14.13
N GLU A 233 -15.42 12.89 -13.62
CA GLU A 233 -16.05 13.09 -12.31
C GLU A 233 -17.56 13.23 -12.51
N ILE A 234 -18.30 12.23 -12.06
CA ILE A 234 -19.75 12.16 -12.18
C ILE A 234 -20.35 12.19 -10.76
N GLN A 235 -21.44 12.93 -10.59
CA GLN A 235 -22.26 12.81 -9.40
C GLN A 235 -23.20 11.61 -9.55
N GLU A 236 -23.16 10.69 -8.60
CA GLU A 236 -24.10 9.57 -8.55
C GLU A 236 -25.54 10.09 -8.42
N ALA A 237 -26.41 9.63 -9.31
CA ALA A 237 -27.84 9.88 -9.22
C ALA A 237 -28.53 8.64 -8.65
N LEU A 238 -29.31 8.78 -7.58
CA LEU A 238 -30.02 7.67 -6.96
C LEU A 238 -31.25 7.28 -7.79
N VAL A 239 -31.57 5.99 -7.81
CA VAL A 239 -32.81 5.45 -8.40
C VAL A 239 -33.65 4.84 -7.28
N SER A 240 -34.94 5.16 -7.25
CA SER A 240 -35.90 4.57 -6.30
C SER A 240 -36.83 3.57 -7.00
N GLY A 241 -37.01 2.40 -6.39
CA GLY A 241 -37.98 1.39 -6.85
C GLY A 241 -37.57 0.52 -8.04
N MET A 242 -36.33 0.65 -8.57
CA MET A 242 -35.77 -0.26 -9.58
C MET A 242 -34.23 -0.26 -9.55
N SER A 243 -33.61 -1.25 -10.19
CA SER A 243 -32.15 -1.31 -10.34
C SER A 243 -31.62 -0.27 -11.34
N PHE A 244 -30.37 0.18 -11.18
CA PHE A 244 -29.70 1.05 -12.14
C PHE A 244 -29.72 0.47 -13.55
N ARG A 245 -29.51 -0.84 -13.68
CA ARG A 245 -29.54 -1.52 -14.97
C ARG A 245 -30.89 -1.37 -15.67
N THR A 246 -31.98 -1.64 -14.95
CA THR A 246 -33.34 -1.48 -15.46
C THR A 246 -33.58 -0.06 -15.93
N HIS A 247 -33.20 0.93 -15.11
CA HIS A 247 -33.34 2.34 -15.43
C HIS A 247 -32.53 2.75 -16.67
N LEU A 248 -31.24 2.37 -16.73
CA LEU A 248 -30.34 2.64 -17.86
C LEU A 248 -30.86 2.04 -19.18
N THR A 249 -31.40 0.84 -19.16
CA THR A 249 -31.94 0.21 -20.37
C THR A 249 -33.29 0.79 -20.80
N ARG A 250 -34.17 1.11 -19.84
CA ARG A 250 -35.54 1.55 -20.11
C ARG A 250 -35.61 3.04 -20.46
N ASP A 251 -34.93 3.87 -19.68
CA ASP A 251 -35.09 5.34 -19.72
C ASP A 251 -33.92 6.02 -20.45
N HIS A 252 -32.73 5.40 -20.43
CA HIS A 252 -31.54 5.92 -21.11
C HIS A 252 -31.14 5.12 -22.36
N LEU A 253 -31.94 4.12 -22.74
CA LEU A 253 -31.79 3.33 -23.98
C LEU A 253 -30.39 2.72 -24.18
N PHE A 254 -29.71 2.34 -23.09
CA PHE A 254 -28.46 1.58 -23.20
C PHE A 254 -28.74 0.14 -23.65
N ASP A 255 -27.86 -0.39 -24.51
CA ASP A 255 -27.88 -1.79 -24.88
C ASP A 255 -27.50 -2.67 -23.66
N PRO A 256 -28.37 -3.58 -23.19
CA PRO A 256 -28.12 -4.43 -22.03
C PRO A 256 -26.89 -5.35 -22.19
N GLY A 257 -26.50 -5.66 -23.44
CA GLY A 257 -25.30 -6.41 -23.78
C GLY A 257 -24.02 -5.61 -23.60
N ARG A 258 -24.04 -4.31 -23.91
CA ARG A 258 -22.88 -3.40 -23.80
C ARG A 258 -22.58 -2.95 -22.38
N ILE A 259 -23.59 -2.95 -21.51
CA ILE A 259 -23.41 -2.69 -20.07
C ILE A 259 -23.31 -3.99 -19.26
N ARG A 260 -23.29 -5.16 -19.92
CA ARG A 260 -23.15 -6.45 -19.24
C ARG A 260 -21.74 -6.54 -18.64
N GLY A 261 -21.68 -6.88 -17.36
CA GLY A 261 -20.43 -7.06 -16.63
C GLY A 261 -19.94 -5.82 -15.89
N LEU A 262 -20.64 -4.67 -16.01
CA LEU A 262 -20.44 -3.55 -15.08
C LEU A 262 -20.95 -3.92 -13.69
N SER A 263 -20.21 -3.50 -12.67
CA SER A 263 -20.61 -3.59 -11.26
C SER A 263 -21.73 -2.61 -10.93
N GLU A 264 -22.37 -2.76 -9.78
CA GLU A 264 -23.45 -1.87 -9.35
C GLU A 264 -22.97 -0.42 -9.16
N ALA A 265 -21.76 -0.22 -8.63
CA ALA A 265 -21.14 1.10 -8.53
C ALA A 265 -20.88 1.73 -9.90
N GLU A 266 -20.32 0.97 -10.85
CA GLU A 266 -20.09 1.44 -12.23
C GLU A 266 -21.42 1.78 -12.94
N LEU A 267 -22.50 1.02 -12.67
CA LEU A 267 -23.84 1.32 -13.19
C LEU A 267 -24.43 2.60 -12.56
N ALA A 268 -24.17 2.85 -11.27
CA ALA A 268 -24.58 4.09 -10.60
C ALA A 268 -23.86 5.32 -11.15
N GLU A 269 -22.56 5.21 -11.42
CA GLU A 269 -21.78 6.26 -12.09
C GLU A 269 -22.26 6.48 -13.52
N LEU A 270 -22.43 5.42 -14.32
CA LEU A 270 -22.95 5.52 -15.70
C LEU A 270 -24.34 6.19 -15.71
N HIS A 271 -25.17 5.89 -14.72
CA HIS A 271 -26.47 6.51 -14.53
C HIS A 271 -26.35 8.01 -14.22
N GLY A 272 -25.48 8.40 -13.30
CA GLY A 272 -25.16 9.81 -13.05
C GLY A 272 -24.68 10.53 -14.31
N ALA A 273 -23.87 9.86 -15.14
CA ALA A 273 -23.35 10.41 -16.39
C ALA A 273 -24.46 10.66 -17.40
N ALA A 274 -25.39 9.71 -17.53
CA ALA A 274 -26.55 9.87 -18.38
C ALA A 274 -27.39 11.09 -17.98
N HIS A 275 -27.61 11.29 -16.67
CA HIS A 275 -28.32 12.47 -16.15
C HIS A 275 -27.54 13.78 -16.27
N ALA A 276 -26.21 13.73 -16.24
CA ALA A 276 -25.35 14.88 -16.50
C ALA A 276 -25.33 15.29 -17.99
N GLY A 277 -25.94 14.49 -18.88
CA GLY A 277 -26.08 14.81 -20.30
C GLY A 277 -24.84 14.51 -21.13
N PHE A 278 -24.00 13.58 -20.67
CA PHE A 278 -22.87 13.05 -21.44
C PHE A 278 -23.31 12.23 -22.65
#